data_AF-A0A947FS60-F1
#
_entry.id   AF-A0A947FS60-F1
#
_cell.length_a   1.000
_cell.length_b   1.000
_cell.length_c   1.000
_cell.angle_alpha   90.00
_cell.angle_beta   90.00
_cell.angle_gamma   90.00
#
_symmetry.space_group_name_H-M   'P 1'
#
loop_
_entity.id
_entity.type
_entity.pdbx_description
1 polymer ?
#
loop_
_entity_poly.entity_id
_entity_poly.type
_entity_poly.pdbx_seq_one_letter_code
_entity_poly.pdbx_strand_id
1 'polypeptide(L)'
;MESKIKLVKWILIICVTQWLFVSEAYADRMYRYKDENGKVVVGSTLPPKFAQKGYEILNKQNIVIEVVQPRKTDEQLAAEEAERKRLEAIAEQKRQQQQLDLILINSYTDISDVERARDNELSTRDRDIMFLRQNIRRLTRLLEDAQTRAARDERLGQELSAKLLKEIDDLKGRIDREKAQIEKIKLNKVEVVNRFNDSITRFAELKAAERIKAYRDETEEDRKKDKSIYQCKGINTCDLVWNKSLRFASEYSTTELAWANETTVMMRKPREDTDVSIVVTRVNNSRGNAASIVLEVRCNKSIKGEELCRSAKVKEIHETFGSYLQLPSSKL
;
A
#
# COMPACT_ATOMS: atom_id res chain seq x y z
N MET A 1 -82.20 25.49 -2.18
CA MET A 1 -81.78 25.00 -0.85
C MET A 1 -82.14 23.51 -0.63
N GLU A 2 -82.44 22.74 -1.68
CA GLU A 2 -82.83 21.31 -1.55
C GLU A 2 -81.77 20.31 -2.02
N SER A 3 -80.71 20.74 -2.72
CA SER A 3 -79.65 19.84 -3.19
C SER A 3 -78.55 19.56 -2.16
N LYS A 4 -78.37 20.43 -1.15
CA LYS A 4 -77.35 20.25 -0.10
C LYS A 4 -77.80 19.30 1.03
N ILE A 5 -79.10 19.04 1.16
CA ILE A 5 -79.68 18.18 2.22
C ILE A 5 -79.56 16.68 1.87
N LYS A 6 -79.55 16.33 0.57
CA LYS A 6 -79.42 14.93 0.11
C LYS A 6 -77.98 14.40 0.22
N LEU A 7 -76.97 15.27 0.11
CA LEU A 7 -75.56 14.88 0.23
C LEU A 7 -75.16 14.56 1.68
N VAL A 8 -75.70 15.29 2.66
CA VAL A 8 -75.39 15.09 4.09
C VAL A 8 -76.01 13.78 4.62
N LYS A 9 -77.18 13.37 4.09
CA LYS A 9 -77.81 12.09 4.46
C LYS A 9 -77.04 10.85 3.98
N TRP A 10 -76.26 10.95 2.89
CA TRP A 10 -75.42 9.85 2.42
C TRP A 10 -74.10 9.72 3.22
N ILE A 11 -73.56 10.84 3.71
CA ILE A 11 -72.34 10.84 4.54
C ILE A 11 -72.61 10.31 5.96
N LEU A 12 -73.82 10.53 6.49
CA LEU A 12 -74.19 10.05 7.84
C LEU A 12 -74.52 8.54 7.91
N ILE A 13 -74.79 7.88 6.80
CA ILE A 13 -75.06 6.42 6.76
C ILE A 13 -73.76 5.60 6.64
N ILE A 14 -72.67 6.19 6.16
CA ILE A 14 -71.37 5.53 6.03
C ILE A 14 -70.58 5.55 7.36
N CYS A 15 -70.82 6.51 8.26
CA CYS A 15 -70.10 6.60 9.54
C CYS A 15 -70.67 5.72 10.68
N VAL A 16 -71.87 5.13 10.54
CA VAL A 16 -72.49 4.33 11.62
C VAL A 16 -72.29 2.82 11.45
N THR A 17 -71.60 2.37 10.38
CA THR A 17 -71.30 0.95 10.14
C THR A 17 -69.83 0.56 10.34
N GLN A 18 -69.01 1.42 10.97
CA GLN A 18 -67.66 1.06 11.44
C GLN A 18 -67.57 1.07 12.97
N TRP A 19 -68.45 0.30 13.60
CA TRP A 19 -68.26 -0.20 14.97
C TRP A 19 -68.31 -1.73 14.92
N LEU A 20 -67.34 -2.30 14.22
CA LEU A 20 -67.01 -3.72 14.29
C LEU A 20 -65.71 -3.86 15.08
N PHE A 21 -65.89 -4.23 16.35
CA PHE A 21 -65.00 -5.07 17.14
C PHE A 21 -63.56 -5.21 16.62
N VAL A 22 -62.66 -4.33 17.08
CA VAL A 22 -61.24 -4.69 17.17
C VAL A 22 -61.11 -5.64 18.35
N SER A 23 -61.21 -6.92 18.09
CA SER A 23 -60.67 -7.93 18.99
C SER A 23 -59.19 -8.04 18.67
N GLU A 24 -58.33 -7.48 19.53
CA GLU A 24 -56.92 -7.86 19.55
C GLU A 24 -56.88 -9.35 19.89
N ALA A 25 -56.82 -10.17 18.84
CA ALA A 25 -56.49 -11.56 18.96
C ALA A 25 -55.07 -11.62 19.52
N TYR A 26 -54.94 -11.78 20.84
CA TYR A 26 -53.73 -12.28 21.47
C TYR A 26 -53.44 -13.62 20.79
N ALA A 27 -52.56 -13.58 19.78
CA ALA A 27 -52.13 -14.76 19.07
C ALA A 27 -51.40 -15.63 20.09
N ASP A 28 -52.05 -16.70 20.52
CA ASP A 28 -51.50 -17.72 21.41
C ASP A 28 -50.23 -18.30 20.77
N ARG A 29 -49.06 -17.83 21.23
CA ARG A 29 -47.73 -18.23 20.74
C ARG A 29 -47.29 -19.46 21.51
N MET A 30 -46.89 -20.51 20.81
CA MET A 30 -46.32 -21.71 21.43
C MET A 30 -44.80 -21.69 21.30
N TYR A 31 -44.10 -22.17 22.31
CA TYR A 31 -42.65 -22.22 22.36
C TYR A 31 -42.17 -23.67 22.28
N ARG A 32 -41.24 -23.95 21.38
CA ARG A 32 -40.59 -25.26 21.23
C ARG A 32 -39.15 -25.17 21.73
N TYR A 33 -38.79 -25.97 22.72
CA TYR A 33 -37.45 -26.01 23.31
C TYR A 33 -37.04 -27.43 23.68
N LYS A 34 -35.76 -27.66 23.95
CA LYS A 34 -35.25 -28.96 24.42
C LYS A 34 -35.18 -28.96 25.95
N ASP A 35 -35.73 -30.00 26.59
CA ASP A 35 -35.67 -30.19 28.04
C ASP A 35 -34.28 -30.69 28.52
N GLU A 36 -34.13 -30.95 29.82
CA GLU A 36 -32.87 -31.41 30.42
C GLU A 36 -32.39 -32.76 29.89
N ASN A 37 -33.30 -33.59 29.35
CA ASN A 37 -32.99 -34.89 28.76
C ASN A 37 -32.85 -34.82 27.23
N GLY A 38 -32.86 -33.61 26.65
CA GLY A 38 -32.75 -33.38 25.21
C GLY A 38 -34.03 -33.64 24.42
N LYS A 39 -35.17 -33.89 25.09
CA LYS A 39 -36.46 -34.11 24.43
C LYS A 39 -37.08 -32.77 24.04
N VAL A 40 -37.66 -32.73 22.84
CA VAL A 40 -38.35 -31.54 22.33
C VAL A 40 -39.71 -31.41 23.01
N VAL A 41 -39.95 -30.27 23.66
CA VAL A 41 -41.20 -29.92 24.35
C VAL A 41 -41.80 -28.70 23.67
N VAL A 42 -43.11 -28.73 23.42
CA VAL A 42 -43.90 -27.60 22.90
C VAL A 42 -44.90 -27.20 23.97
N GLY A 43 -44.93 -25.92 24.34
CA GLY A 43 -45.87 -25.42 25.34
C GLY A 43 -46.19 -23.94 25.17
N SER A 44 -47.29 -23.48 25.75
CA SER A 44 -47.72 -22.07 25.73
C SER A 44 -46.87 -21.17 26.63
N THR A 45 -45.94 -21.73 27.42
CA THR A 45 -45.05 -20.97 28.30
C THR A 45 -43.63 -21.52 28.23
N LEU A 46 -42.65 -20.64 28.06
CA LEU A 46 -41.22 -20.98 28.08
C LEU A 46 -40.66 -20.80 29.50
N PRO A 47 -40.21 -21.88 30.17
CA PRO A 47 -39.60 -21.76 31.49
C PRO A 47 -38.27 -20.97 31.42
N PRO A 48 -37.99 -20.08 32.39
CA PRO A 48 -36.79 -19.23 32.36
C PRO A 48 -35.46 -19.99 32.20
N LYS A 49 -35.37 -21.21 32.74
CA LYS A 49 -34.18 -22.07 32.67
C LYS A 49 -33.80 -22.53 31.25
N PHE A 50 -34.74 -22.54 30.31
CA PHE A 50 -34.49 -22.97 28.92
C PHE A 50 -34.38 -21.79 27.94
N ALA A 51 -34.76 -20.59 28.36
CA ALA A 51 -34.68 -19.40 27.52
C ALA A 51 -33.25 -19.09 27.02
N GLN A 52 -32.22 -19.47 27.79
CA GLN A 52 -30.81 -19.28 27.40
C GLN A 52 -30.26 -20.39 26.48
N LYS A 53 -30.95 -21.51 26.29
CA LYS A 53 -30.50 -22.64 25.44
C LYS A 53 -31.01 -22.57 23.99
N GLY A 54 -31.78 -21.53 23.68
CA GLY A 54 -32.43 -21.35 22.38
C GLY A 54 -33.76 -22.09 22.30
N TYR A 55 -34.70 -21.52 21.57
CA TYR A 55 -36.07 -22.01 21.42
C TYR A 55 -36.71 -21.46 20.14
N GLU A 56 -37.73 -22.13 19.64
CA GLU A 56 -38.51 -21.70 18.47
C GLU A 56 -39.87 -21.18 18.94
N ILE A 57 -40.38 -20.15 18.28
CA ILE A 57 -41.73 -19.62 18.46
C ILE A 57 -42.59 -20.14 17.31
N LEU A 58 -43.68 -20.78 17.64
CA LEU A 58 -44.62 -21.41 16.73
C LEU A 58 -45.96 -20.66 16.70
N ASN A 59 -46.63 -20.70 15.56
CA ASN A 59 -48.02 -20.26 15.43
C ASN A 59 -49.00 -21.34 15.91
N LYS A 60 -50.30 -21.02 15.94
CA LYS A 60 -51.38 -21.96 16.32
C LYS A 60 -51.46 -23.22 15.44
N GLN A 61 -50.82 -23.22 14.26
CA GLN A 61 -50.73 -24.37 13.35
C GLN A 61 -49.41 -25.14 13.50
N ASN A 62 -48.65 -24.87 14.57
CA ASN A 62 -47.37 -25.49 14.91
C ASN A 62 -46.24 -25.21 13.90
N ILE A 63 -46.37 -24.14 13.12
CA ILE A 63 -45.37 -23.67 12.13
C ILE A 63 -44.42 -22.69 12.82
N VAL A 64 -43.12 -22.84 12.57
CA VAL A 64 -42.07 -21.97 13.11
C VAL A 64 -42.18 -20.58 12.51
N ILE A 65 -42.40 -19.58 13.38
CA ILE A 65 -42.43 -18.16 13.02
C ILE A 65 -41.06 -17.54 13.28
N GLU A 66 -40.38 -17.95 14.36
CA GLU A 66 -39.11 -17.35 14.80
C GLU A 66 -38.24 -18.39 15.49
N VAL A 67 -36.92 -18.31 15.29
CA VAL A 67 -35.94 -19.18 15.96
C VAL A 67 -35.00 -18.30 16.77
N VAL A 68 -35.04 -18.46 18.10
CA VAL A 68 -34.15 -17.78 19.04
C VAL A 68 -32.97 -18.70 19.34
N GLN A 69 -31.77 -18.26 18.97
CA GLN A 69 -30.56 -19.06 19.15
C GLN A 69 -30.13 -19.15 20.62
N PRO A 70 -29.42 -20.24 21.01
CA PRO A 70 -28.81 -20.32 22.33
C PRO A 70 -27.90 -19.13 22.62
N ARG A 71 -27.82 -18.78 23.90
CA ARG A 71 -26.79 -17.86 24.38
C ARG A 71 -25.43 -18.48 24.06
N LYS A 72 -24.56 -17.69 23.41
CA LYS A 72 -23.18 -18.10 23.13
C LYS A 72 -22.50 -18.51 24.44
N THR A 73 -21.76 -19.61 24.41
CA THR A 73 -20.93 -20.02 25.54
C THR A 73 -19.80 -19.01 25.76
N ASP A 74 -19.25 -18.97 26.97
CA ASP A 74 -18.13 -18.08 27.28
C ASP A 74 -16.92 -18.35 26.36
N GLU A 75 -16.70 -19.61 25.97
CA GLU A 75 -15.70 -20.00 24.97
C GLU A 75 -15.99 -19.45 23.57
N GLN A 76 -17.25 -19.51 23.11
CA GLN A 76 -17.65 -18.93 21.82
C GLN A 76 -17.55 -17.41 21.81
N LEU A 77 -17.90 -16.75 22.92
CA LEU A 77 -17.73 -15.30 23.08
C LEU A 77 -16.25 -14.91 23.10
N ALA A 78 -15.40 -15.67 23.79
CA ALA A 78 -13.96 -15.43 23.81
C ALA A 78 -13.32 -15.64 22.43
N ALA A 79 -13.73 -16.67 21.68
CA ALA A 79 -13.24 -16.91 20.32
C ALA A 79 -13.65 -15.80 19.35
N GLU A 80 -14.88 -15.32 19.45
CA GLU A 80 -15.38 -14.22 18.62
C GLU A 80 -14.72 -12.87 18.97
N GLU A 81 -14.45 -12.61 20.25
CA GLU A 81 -13.67 -11.46 20.69
C GLU A 81 -12.21 -11.54 20.21
N ALA A 82 -11.60 -12.72 20.26
CA ALA A 82 -10.24 -12.93 19.76
C ALA A 82 -10.15 -12.70 18.25
N GLU A 83 -11.11 -13.23 17.47
CA GLU A 83 -11.16 -13.00 16.02
C GLU A 83 -11.44 -11.53 15.71
N ARG A 84 -12.33 -10.87 16.45
CA ARG A 84 -12.56 -9.42 16.31
C ARG A 84 -11.28 -8.63 16.56
N LYS A 85 -10.55 -8.90 17.65
CA LYS A 85 -9.26 -8.23 17.95
C LYS A 85 -8.23 -8.47 16.86
N ARG A 86 -8.18 -9.69 16.30
CA ARG A 86 -7.30 -10.02 15.18
C ARG A 86 -7.65 -9.22 13.92
N LEU A 87 -8.94 -9.14 13.56
CA LEU A 87 -9.41 -8.37 12.42
C LEU A 87 -9.17 -6.86 12.60
N GLU A 88 -9.39 -6.34 13.81
CA GLU A 88 -9.08 -4.96 14.18
C GLU A 88 -7.59 -4.65 14.04
N ALA A 89 -6.71 -5.55 14.51
CA ALA A 89 -5.27 -5.40 14.35
C ALA A 89 -4.83 -5.41 12.88
N ILE A 90 -5.39 -6.30 12.06
CA ILE A 90 -5.13 -6.34 10.61
C ILE A 90 -5.62 -5.04 9.94
N ALA A 91 -6.81 -4.55 10.31
CA ALA A 91 -7.36 -3.31 9.78
C ALA A 91 -6.55 -2.08 10.19
N GLU A 92 -6.01 -2.05 11.41
CA GLU A 92 -5.11 -1.00 11.88
C GLU A 92 -3.78 -1.03 11.12
N GLN A 93 -3.13 -2.20 11.00
CA GLN A 93 -1.91 -2.34 10.20
C GLN A 93 -2.11 -1.89 8.75
N LYS A 94 -3.24 -2.26 8.14
CA LYS A 94 -3.58 -1.82 6.78
C LYS A 94 -3.74 -0.31 6.69
N ARG A 95 -4.40 0.33 7.67
CA ARG A 95 -4.56 1.79 7.72
C ARG A 95 -3.21 2.49 7.85
N GLN A 96 -2.34 1.99 8.72
CA GLN A 96 -0.98 2.52 8.88
C GLN A 96 -0.18 2.39 7.58
N GLN A 97 -0.21 1.23 6.93
CA GLN A 97 0.46 1.04 5.64
C GLN A 97 -0.08 2.01 4.57
N GLN A 98 -1.40 2.20 4.50
CA GLN A 98 -2.02 3.13 3.56
C GLN A 98 -1.58 4.57 3.81
N GLN A 99 -1.44 5.00 5.07
CA GLN A 99 -0.92 6.31 5.41
C GLN A 99 0.55 6.47 4.97
N LEU A 100 1.38 5.46 5.21
CA LEU A 100 2.77 5.44 4.75
C LEU A 100 2.87 5.48 3.22
N ASP A 101 2.03 4.72 2.52
CA ASP A 101 1.95 4.72 1.06
C ASP A 101 1.56 6.10 0.52
N LEU A 102 0.58 6.77 1.15
CA LEU A 102 0.16 8.12 0.77
C LEU A 102 1.29 9.13 0.99
N ILE A 103 2.00 9.06 2.12
CA ILE A 103 3.18 9.90 2.38
C ILE A 103 4.23 9.66 1.30
N LEU A 104 4.50 8.40 0.95
CA LEU A 104 5.49 8.03 -0.04
C LEU A 104 5.16 8.57 -1.44
N ILE A 105 3.93 8.42 -1.91
CA ILE A 105 3.50 8.95 -3.22
C ILE A 105 3.49 10.49 -3.23
N ASN A 106 3.10 11.13 -2.12
CA ASN A 106 3.03 12.59 -2.06
C ASN A 106 4.41 13.26 -1.88
N SER A 107 5.37 12.55 -1.30
CA SER A 107 6.72 13.09 -1.06
C SER A 107 7.59 13.08 -2.31
N TYR A 108 7.31 12.18 -3.27
CA TYR A 108 8.18 11.94 -4.42
C TYR A 108 7.39 11.92 -5.72
N THR A 109 7.92 12.59 -6.75
CA THR A 109 7.24 12.61 -8.05
C THR A 109 7.59 11.39 -8.90
N ASP A 110 8.86 10.98 -8.83
CA ASP A 110 9.37 9.80 -9.52
C ASP A 110 10.46 9.07 -8.71
N ILE A 111 10.84 7.89 -9.18
CA ILE A 111 11.84 7.02 -8.51
C ILE A 111 13.17 7.75 -8.30
N SER A 112 13.56 8.64 -9.23
CA SER A 112 14.83 9.38 -9.11
C SER A 112 14.81 10.37 -7.94
N ASP A 113 13.65 10.84 -7.50
CA ASP A 113 13.53 11.70 -6.32
C ASP A 113 13.78 10.89 -5.04
N VAL A 114 13.28 9.65 -4.99
CA VAL A 114 13.52 8.72 -3.87
C VAL A 114 15.01 8.39 -3.77
N GLU A 115 15.65 8.08 -4.90
CA GLU A 115 17.10 7.84 -4.96
C GLU A 115 17.91 9.07 -4.57
N ARG A 116 17.51 10.26 -5.03
CA ARG A 116 18.17 11.52 -4.64
C ARG A 116 18.06 11.76 -3.13
N ALA A 117 16.90 11.47 -2.54
CA ALA A 117 16.73 11.56 -1.09
C ALA A 117 17.65 10.59 -0.34
N ARG A 118 17.76 9.35 -0.81
CA ARG A 118 18.75 8.37 -0.31
C ARG A 118 20.16 8.91 -0.38
N ASP A 119 20.58 9.38 -1.56
CA ASP A 119 21.94 9.81 -1.81
C ASP A 119 22.31 11.06 -0.99
N ASN A 120 21.35 11.97 -0.78
CA ASN A 120 21.49 13.12 0.11
C ASN A 120 21.67 12.70 1.57
N GLU A 121 20.91 11.71 2.05
CA GLU A 121 21.06 11.18 3.40
C GLU A 121 22.42 10.49 3.57
N LEU A 122 22.83 9.66 2.62
CA LEU A 122 24.14 9.00 2.62
C LEU A 122 25.30 10.01 2.59
N SER A 123 25.19 11.05 1.76
CA SER A 123 26.18 12.13 1.69
C SER A 123 26.30 12.88 3.02
N THR A 124 25.19 13.05 3.75
CA THR A 124 25.22 13.62 5.10
C THR A 124 25.98 12.74 6.08
N ARG A 125 25.76 11.41 6.05
CA ARG A 125 26.53 10.45 6.86
C ARG A 125 28.01 10.41 6.47
N ASP A 126 28.34 10.57 5.19
CA ASP A 126 29.72 10.67 4.73
C ASP A 126 30.42 11.92 5.24
N ARG A 127 29.71 13.06 5.29
CA ARG A 127 30.22 14.28 5.93
C ARG A 127 30.47 14.09 7.42
N ASP A 128 29.57 13.38 8.13
CA ASP A 128 29.77 13.04 9.54
C ASP A 128 31.05 12.20 9.73
N ILE A 129 31.23 11.15 8.92
CA ILE A 129 32.44 10.31 8.96
C ILE A 129 33.70 11.15 8.66
N MET A 130 33.65 12.04 7.68
CA MET A 130 34.77 12.91 7.33
C MET A 130 35.19 13.80 8.52
N PHE A 131 34.20 14.37 9.22
CA PHE A 131 34.44 15.19 10.41
C PHE A 131 35.08 14.38 11.55
N LEU A 132 34.55 13.19 11.86
CA LEU A 132 35.12 12.30 12.88
C LEU A 132 36.55 11.89 12.52
N ARG A 133 36.83 11.59 11.24
CA ARG A 133 38.20 11.29 10.77
C ARG A 133 39.15 12.47 10.96
N GLN A 134 38.69 13.70 10.74
CA GLN A 134 39.50 14.89 11.00
C GLN A 134 39.79 15.08 12.49
N ASN A 135 38.80 14.82 13.35
CA ASN A 135 38.98 14.83 14.80
C ASN A 135 39.98 13.78 15.26
N ILE A 136 39.89 12.55 14.74
CA ILE A 136 40.85 11.48 15.02
C ILE A 136 42.27 11.92 14.65
N ARG A 137 42.48 12.50 13.47
CA ARG A 137 43.80 13.02 13.06
C ARG A 137 44.33 14.07 14.04
N ARG A 138 43.48 15.00 14.47
CA ARG A 138 43.86 16.03 15.45
C ARG A 138 44.21 15.42 16.82
N LEU A 139 43.39 14.49 17.32
CA LEU A 139 43.62 13.80 18.60
C LEU A 139 44.88 12.93 18.55
N THR A 140 45.17 12.31 17.41
CA THR A 140 46.36 11.47 17.21
C THR A 140 47.63 12.31 17.31
N ARG A 141 47.66 13.51 16.71
CA ARG A 141 48.81 14.43 16.87
C ARG A 141 49.01 14.86 18.33
N LEU A 142 47.93 15.18 19.04
CA LEU A 142 48.01 15.52 20.47
C LEU A 142 48.54 14.35 21.31
N LEU A 143 48.14 13.12 20.96
CA LEU A 143 48.63 11.91 21.60
C LEU A 143 50.13 11.71 21.34
N GLU A 144 50.57 11.87 20.10
CA GLU A 144 51.99 11.79 19.70
C GLU A 144 52.84 12.83 20.45
N ASP A 145 52.34 14.07 20.59
CA ASP A 145 53.02 15.12 21.35
C ASP A 145 53.12 14.77 22.84
N ALA A 146 52.05 14.25 23.45
CA ALA A 146 52.03 13.84 24.86
C ALA A 146 52.97 12.65 25.10
N GLN A 147 52.98 11.66 24.20
CA GLN A 147 53.90 10.53 24.26
C GLN A 147 55.35 10.95 24.07
N THR A 148 55.63 11.94 23.22
CA THR A 148 56.97 12.50 23.04
C THR A 148 57.48 13.17 24.32
N ARG A 149 56.61 13.91 25.04
CA ARG A 149 56.94 14.47 26.35
C ARG A 149 57.24 13.36 27.36
N ALA A 150 56.40 12.34 27.44
CA ALA A 150 56.61 11.21 28.34
C ALA A 150 57.95 10.51 28.06
N ALA A 151 58.24 10.18 26.81
CA ALA A 151 59.48 9.53 26.41
C ALA A 151 60.73 10.38 26.74
N ARG A 152 60.63 11.71 26.66
CA ARG A 152 61.72 12.61 27.07
C ARG A 152 61.94 12.55 28.58
N ASP A 153 60.88 12.62 29.36
CA ASP A 153 60.98 12.61 30.82
C ASP A 153 61.54 11.26 31.32
N GLU A 154 61.12 10.13 30.72
CA GLU A 154 61.69 8.80 30.98
C GLU A 154 63.19 8.71 30.64
N ARG A 155 63.62 9.27 29.49
CA ARG A 155 65.04 9.30 29.09
C ARG A 155 65.89 10.13 30.05
N LEU A 156 65.31 11.14 30.68
CA LEU A 156 65.95 11.96 31.71
C LEU A 156 65.93 11.28 33.09
N GLY A 157 65.37 10.07 33.21
CA GLY A 157 65.22 9.35 34.47
C GLY A 157 64.18 9.97 35.41
N GLN A 158 63.29 10.82 34.90
CA GLN A 158 62.23 11.45 35.68
C GLN A 158 61.00 10.54 35.73
N GLU A 159 60.33 10.50 36.89
CA GLU A 159 59.04 9.83 36.99
C GLU A 159 57.96 10.59 36.19
N LEU A 160 57.16 9.85 35.44
CA LEU A 160 56.05 10.41 34.67
C LEU A 160 54.98 10.97 35.60
N SER A 161 54.60 12.23 35.39
CA SER A 161 53.52 12.84 36.17
C SER A 161 52.19 12.11 35.94
N ALA A 162 51.42 11.89 37.00
CA ALA A 162 50.08 11.29 36.92
C ALA A 162 49.15 12.07 35.96
N LYS A 163 49.34 13.39 35.84
CA LYS A 163 48.59 14.24 34.90
C LYS A 163 48.89 13.87 33.44
N LEU A 164 50.14 13.62 33.09
CA LEU A 164 50.55 13.25 31.73
C LEU A 164 50.05 11.86 31.34
N LEU A 165 50.14 10.90 32.26
CA LEU A 165 49.59 9.56 32.06
C LEU A 165 48.08 9.61 31.81
N LYS A 166 47.35 10.40 32.61
CA LYS A 166 45.92 10.62 32.43
C LYS A 166 45.60 11.30 31.10
N GLU A 167 46.37 12.31 30.68
CA GLU A 167 46.21 12.98 29.39
C GLU A 167 46.33 11.99 28.22
N ILE A 168 47.34 11.12 28.25
CA ILE A 168 47.56 10.07 27.24
C ILE A 168 46.38 9.10 27.20
N ASP A 169 45.90 8.64 28.36
CA ASP A 169 44.77 7.71 28.45
C ASP A 169 43.46 8.34 27.95
N ASP A 170 43.19 9.58 28.36
CA ASP A 170 42.02 10.34 27.90
C ASP A 170 42.05 10.54 26.38
N LEU A 171 43.21 10.86 25.79
CA LEU A 171 43.37 11.01 24.34
C LEU A 171 43.13 9.69 23.59
N LYS A 172 43.68 8.57 24.07
CA LYS A 172 43.43 7.23 23.51
C LYS A 172 41.94 6.88 23.57
N GLY A 173 41.33 7.01 24.75
CA GLY A 173 39.91 6.73 24.93
C GLY A 173 39.01 7.60 24.04
N ARG A 174 39.37 8.86 23.80
CA ARG A 174 38.66 9.72 22.84
C ARG A 174 38.81 9.21 21.41
N ILE A 175 40.01 8.87 20.97
CA ILE A 175 40.25 8.31 19.62
C ILE A 175 39.40 7.06 19.40
N ASP A 176 39.36 6.16 20.39
CA ASP A 176 38.61 4.91 20.26
C ASP A 176 37.10 5.14 20.23
N ARG A 177 36.58 6.09 21.01
CA ARG A 177 35.16 6.52 20.91
C ARG A 177 34.81 7.08 19.54
N GLU A 178 35.65 7.94 18.97
CA GLU A 178 35.45 8.51 17.64
C GLU A 178 35.48 7.41 16.55
N LYS A 179 36.39 6.43 16.67
CA LYS A 179 36.43 5.26 15.78
C LYS A 179 35.17 4.40 15.88
N ALA A 180 34.73 4.11 17.10
CA ALA A 180 33.49 3.35 17.34
C ALA A 180 32.27 4.06 16.74
N GLN A 181 32.22 5.40 16.83
CA GLN A 181 31.16 6.19 16.23
C GLN A 181 31.18 6.11 14.69
N ILE A 182 32.37 6.11 14.05
CA ILE A 182 32.48 5.89 12.61
C ILE A 182 31.88 4.54 12.20
N GLU A 183 32.18 3.46 12.93
CA GLU A 183 31.61 2.14 12.63
C GLU A 183 30.09 2.11 12.80
N LYS A 184 29.55 2.77 13.84
CA LYS A 184 28.11 2.92 14.01
C LYS A 184 27.46 3.65 12.83
N ILE A 185 28.07 4.74 12.34
CA ILE A 185 27.53 5.48 11.19
C ILE A 185 27.59 4.63 9.93
N LYS A 186 28.65 3.83 9.71
CA LYS A 186 28.73 2.92 8.57
C LYS A 186 27.61 1.87 8.59
N LEU A 187 27.29 1.30 9.75
CA LEU A 187 26.15 0.39 9.89
C LEU A 187 24.83 1.10 9.57
N ASN A 188 24.62 2.32 10.08
CA ASN A 188 23.44 3.12 9.76
C ASN A 188 23.33 3.41 8.25
N LYS A 189 24.44 3.59 7.52
CA LYS A 189 24.40 3.76 6.05
C LYS A 189 23.79 2.55 5.36
N VAL A 190 24.09 1.34 5.81
CA VAL A 190 23.51 0.10 5.26
C VAL A 190 22.01 0.05 5.50
N GLU A 191 21.56 0.42 6.71
CA GLU A 191 20.14 0.52 7.04
C GLU A 191 19.41 1.55 6.17
N VAL A 192 20.02 2.72 5.94
CA VAL A 192 19.49 3.75 5.04
C VAL A 192 19.33 3.19 3.62
N VAL A 193 20.34 2.50 3.08
CA VAL A 193 20.25 1.88 1.74
C VAL A 193 19.09 0.90 1.67
N ASN A 194 18.98 -0.02 2.64
CA ASN A 194 17.91 -1.03 2.66
C ASN A 194 16.53 -0.38 2.73
N ARG A 195 16.32 0.57 3.66
CA ARG A 195 15.06 1.29 3.81
C ARG A 195 14.65 2.01 2.52
N PHE A 196 15.60 2.65 1.84
CA PHE A 196 15.29 3.33 0.57
C PHE A 196 15.04 2.36 -0.58
N ASN A 197 15.70 1.20 -0.62
CA ASN A 197 15.39 0.17 -1.63
C ASN A 197 13.96 -0.37 -1.46
N ASP A 198 13.51 -0.57 -0.21
CA ASP A 198 12.12 -0.95 0.09
C ASP A 198 11.16 0.15 -0.35
N SER A 199 11.47 1.42 -0.03
CA SER A 199 10.68 2.58 -0.48
C SER A 199 10.63 2.72 -2.00
N ILE A 200 11.74 2.48 -2.72
CA ILE A 200 11.79 2.51 -4.19
C ILE A 200 10.87 1.43 -4.77
N THR A 201 10.98 0.21 -4.26
CA THR A 201 10.14 -0.93 -4.67
C THR A 201 8.67 -0.60 -4.45
N ARG A 202 8.32 -0.16 -3.23
CA ARG A 202 6.95 0.16 -2.86
C ARG A 202 6.39 1.33 -3.68
N PHE A 203 7.19 2.39 -3.88
CA PHE A 203 6.78 3.54 -4.70
C PHE A 203 6.50 3.10 -6.14
N ALA A 204 7.35 2.25 -6.72
CA ALA A 204 7.16 1.74 -8.07
C ALA A 204 5.87 0.91 -8.21
N GLU A 205 5.57 0.03 -7.24
CA GLU A 205 4.30 -0.70 -7.18
C GLU A 205 3.09 0.23 -7.10
N LEU A 206 3.15 1.25 -6.25
CA LEU A 206 2.07 2.21 -6.07
C LEU A 206 1.82 3.03 -7.34
N LYS A 207 2.88 3.50 -8.01
CA LYS A 207 2.78 4.20 -9.30
C LYS A 207 2.26 3.28 -10.39
N ALA A 208 2.64 2.01 -10.40
CA ALA A 208 2.10 1.01 -11.33
C ALA A 208 0.59 0.81 -11.10
N ALA A 209 0.16 0.66 -9.84
CA ALA A 209 -1.25 0.50 -9.49
C ALA A 209 -2.10 1.73 -9.84
N GLU A 210 -1.58 2.94 -9.59
CA GLU A 210 -2.23 4.20 -9.98
C GLU A 210 -2.43 4.29 -11.49
N ARG A 211 -1.42 3.91 -12.29
CA ARG A 211 -1.52 3.86 -13.75
C ARG A 211 -2.56 2.85 -14.23
N ILE A 212 -2.52 1.62 -13.69
CA ILE A 212 -3.50 0.58 -14.05
C ILE A 212 -4.91 1.05 -13.74
N LYS A 213 -5.11 1.74 -12.61
CA LYS A 213 -6.40 2.34 -12.26
C LYS A 213 -6.81 3.42 -13.25
N ALA A 214 -5.91 4.35 -13.57
CA ALA A 214 -6.17 5.41 -14.55
C ALA A 214 -6.65 4.83 -15.90
N TYR A 215 -5.99 3.78 -16.41
CA TYR A 215 -6.42 3.13 -17.66
C TYR A 215 -7.79 2.45 -17.60
N ARG A 216 -8.19 1.92 -16.44
CA ARG A 216 -9.51 1.30 -16.25
C ARG A 216 -10.63 2.33 -16.24
N ASP A 217 -10.34 3.52 -15.71
CA ASP A 217 -11.31 4.59 -15.53
C ASP A 217 -11.39 5.54 -16.76
N GLU A 218 -10.45 5.45 -17.71
CA GLU A 218 -10.39 6.27 -18.94
C GLU A 218 -11.54 5.99 -19.95
N THR A 219 -11.94 7.03 -20.69
CA THR A 219 -12.86 6.90 -21.84
C THR A 219 -12.13 6.39 -23.09
N GLU A 220 -12.87 5.89 -24.10
CA GLU A 220 -12.27 5.43 -25.37
C GLU A 220 -11.52 6.53 -26.14
N GLU A 221 -11.89 7.81 -25.95
CA GLU A 221 -11.22 8.95 -26.58
C GLU A 221 -9.88 9.26 -25.90
N ASP A 222 -9.82 9.20 -24.57
CA ASP A 222 -8.60 9.42 -23.78
C ASP A 222 -7.54 8.34 -24.00
N ARG A 223 -7.97 7.12 -24.35
CA ARG A 223 -7.09 5.98 -24.67
C ARG A 223 -6.26 6.18 -25.94
N LYS A 224 -6.70 7.06 -26.87
CA LYS A 224 -6.05 7.25 -28.18
C LYS A 224 -5.04 8.39 -28.24
N LYS A 225 -4.95 9.23 -27.21
CA LYS A 225 -4.05 10.39 -27.20
C LYS A 225 -2.67 9.99 -26.69
N ASP A 226 -1.65 10.10 -27.55
CA ASP A 226 -0.22 9.90 -27.25
C ASP A 226 0.12 8.53 -26.58
N LYS A 227 -0.68 7.50 -26.88
CA LYS A 227 -0.56 6.13 -26.34
C LYS A 227 -0.60 5.12 -27.47
N SER A 228 0.25 4.09 -27.39
CA SER A 228 0.17 2.90 -28.27
C SER A 228 -0.35 1.70 -27.48
N ILE A 229 -1.48 1.15 -27.90
CA ILE A 229 -2.11 0.01 -27.24
C ILE A 229 -1.95 -1.24 -28.10
N TYR A 230 -1.29 -2.26 -27.57
CA TYR A 230 -1.21 -3.59 -28.13
C TYR A 230 -2.21 -4.51 -27.43
N GLN A 231 -3.19 -5.05 -28.16
CA GLN A 231 -4.18 -5.98 -27.65
C GLN A 231 -3.66 -7.41 -27.72
N CYS A 232 -3.53 -8.08 -26.57
CA CYS A 232 -3.13 -9.49 -26.54
C CYS A 232 -4.32 -10.38 -26.91
N LYS A 233 -4.05 -11.46 -27.66
CA LYS A 233 -5.05 -12.48 -28.02
C LYS A 233 -5.49 -13.34 -26.82
N GLY A 234 -4.73 -13.31 -25.73
CA GLY A 234 -5.00 -14.00 -24.46
C GLY A 234 -3.91 -13.74 -23.42
N ILE A 235 -4.13 -14.12 -22.16
CA ILE A 235 -3.23 -13.77 -21.05
C ILE A 235 -1.81 -14.34 -21.24
N ASN A 236 -1.69 -15.60 -21.68
CA ASN A 236 -0.41 -16.27 -21.93
C ASN A 236 0.40 -15.60 -23.06
N THR A 237 -0.29 -15.08 -24.08
CA THR A 237 0.40 -14.34 -25.16
C THR A 237 1.00 -13.03 -24.64
N CYS A 238 0.35 -12.40 -23.66
CA CYS A 238 0.81 -11.19 -23.02
C CYS A 238 2.09 -11.43 -22.19
N ASP A 239 2.23 -12.58 -21.55
CA ASP A 239 3.48 -12.96 -20.84
C ASP A 239 4.66 -13.08 -21.82
N LEU A 240 4.42 -13.66 -23.01
CA LEU A 240 5.44 -13.82 -24.04
C LEU A 240 5.88 -12.49 -24.66
N VAL A 241 4.94 -11.55 -24.86
CA VAL A 241 5.26 -10.23 -25.42
C VAL A 241 5.78 -9.25 -24.38
N TRP A 242 5.57 -9.47 -23.08
CA TRP A 242 6.03 -8.57 -22.01
C TRP A 242 7.55 -8.37 -22.03
N ASN A 243 8.32 -9.45 -22.19
CA ASN A 243 9.78 -9.37 -22.28
C ASN A 243 10.24 -8.59 -23.52
N LYS A 244 9.48 -8.64 -24.62
CA LYS A 244 9.74 -7.79 -25.79
C LYS A 244 9.46 -6.33 -25.47
N SER A 245 8.41 -6.03 -24.70
CA SER A 245 8.10 -4.65 -24.29
C SER A 245 9.22 -4.03 -23.45
N LEU A 246 9.84 -4.80 -22.56
CA LEU A 246 11.03 -4.36 -21.82
C LEU A 246 12.18 -4.01 -22.77
N ARG A 247 12.47 -4.89 -23.73
CA ARG A 247 13.52 -4.64 -24.73
C ARG A 247 13.22 -3.42 -25.59
N PHE A 248 11.98 -3.28 -26.05
CA PHE A 248 11.54 -2.12 -26.81
C PHE A 248 11.76 -0.82 -26.03
N ALA A 249 11.34 -0.79 -24.76
CA ALA A 249 11.56 0.38 -23.92
C ALA A 249 13.05 0.72 -23.77
N SER A 250 13.91 -0.30 -23.63
CA SER A 250 15.35 -0.12 -23.53
C SER A 250 16.02 0.32 -24.83
N GLU A 251 15.54 -0.12 -26.00
CA GLU A 251 16.13 0.20 -27.30
C GLU A 251 15.71 1.60 -27.80
N TYR A 252 14.47 2.01 -27.50
CA TYR A 252 13.87 3.24 -28.02
C TYR A 252 13.84 4.40 -27.02
N SER A 253 14.28 4.18 -25.78
CA SER A 253 14.50 5.27 -24.81
C SER A 253 15.95 5.74 -24.81
N THR A 254 16.15 7.03 -24.56
CA THR A 254 17.48 7.58 -24.25
C THR A 254 17.80 7.49 -22.76
N THR A 255 16.77 7.35 -21.92
CA THR A 255 16.93 7.27 -20.46
C THR A 255 17.10 5.82 -20.00
N GLU A 256 17.81 5.63 -18.88
CA GLU A 256 18.07 4.30 -18.31
C GLU A 256 16.81 3.67 -17.69
N LEU A 257 16.84 2.35 -17.47
CA LEU A 257 15.78 1.65 -16.77
C LEU A 257 15.69 2.13 -15.30
N ALA A 258 14.53 2.65 -14.90
CA ALA A 258 14.28 2.99 -13.49
C ALA A 258 13.69 1.80 -12.73
N TRP A 259 12.75 1.09 -13.34
CA TRP A 259 12.09 -0.06 -12.73
C TRP A 259 11.43 -0.96 -13.77
N ALA A 260 11.42 -2.27 -13.52
CA ALA A 260 10.62 -3.23 -14.28
C ALA A 260 10.05 -4.31 -13.34
N ASN A 261 8.77 -4.61 -13.50
CA ASN A 261 8.11 -5.77 -12.90
C ASN A 261 7.17 -6.43 -13.92
N GLU A 262 6.29 -7.34 -13.47
CA GLU A 262 5.37 -8.09 -14.33
C GLU A 262 4.27 -7.23 -14.98
N THR A 263 4.07 -6.00 -14.50
CA THR A 263 2.99 -5.12 -14.96
C THR A 263 3.45 -3.77 -15.50
N THR A 264 4.65 -3.32 -15.15
CA THR A 264 5.16 -2.00 -15.52
C THR A 264 6.64 -2.05 -15.81
N VAL A 265 7.03 -1.51 -16.96
CA VAL A 265 8.40 -1.11 -17.28
C VAL A 265 8.43 0.41 -17.31
N MET A 266 9.33 1.01 -16.54
CA MET A 266 9.46 2.45 -16.45
C MET A 266 10.91 2.84 -16.64
N MET A 267 11.19 3.57 -17.71
CA MET A 267 12.48 4.23 -17.89
C MET A 267 12.54 5.50 -17.02
N ARG A 268 13.74 6.01 -16.75
CA ARG A 268 13.95 7.22 -15.94
C ARG A 268 13.27 8.42 -16.58
N LYS A 269 12.86 9.38 -15.76
CA LYS A 269 12.25 10.62 -16.23
C LYS A 269 13.23 11.41 -17.11
N PRO A 270 12.78 11.98 -18.25
CA PRO A 270 13.59 12.85 -19.10
C PRO A 270 14.16 14.04 -18.30
N ARG A 271 15.47 14.29 -18.41
CA ARG A 271 16.15 15.43 -17.78
C ARG A 271 16.64 16.44 -18.80
N GLU A 272 17.11 15.97 -19.94
CA GLU A 272 17.56 16.80 -21.05
C GLU A 272 16.43 17.03 -22.06
N ASP A 273 16.51 18.10 -22.85
CA ASP A 273 15.52 18.42 -23.88
C ASP A 273 15.45 17.37 -25.00
N THR A 274 16.51 16.60 -25.15
CA THR A 274 16.65 15.52 -26.14
C THR A 274 16.20 14.15 -25.62
N ASP A 275 15.81 14.06 -24.35
CA ASP A 275 15.49 12.80 -23.72
C ASP A 275 14.12 12.25 -24.14
N VAL A 276 14.11 10.95 -24.41
CA VAL A 276 12.92 10.14 -24.66
C VAL A 276 12.87 9.03 -23.62
N SER A 277 11.79 8.98 -22.85
CA SER A 277 11.56 8.00 -21.80
C SER A 277 10.30 7.21 -22.08
N ILE A 278 10.40 5.90 -22.16
CA ILE A 278 9.25 5.03 -22.40
C ILE A 278 8.72 4.49 -21.07
N VAL A 279 7.40 4.40 -20.97
CA VAL A 279 6.71 3.63 -19.93
C VAL A 279 5.80 2.62 -20.61
N VAL A 280 5.92 1.37 -20.21
CA VAL A 280 5.05 0.29 -20.68
C VAL A 280 4.26 -0.23 -19.49
N THR A 281 2.95 -0.39 -19.64
CA THR A 281 2.06 -0.92 -18.61
C THR A 281 1.20 -2.03 -19.18
N ARG A 282 1.18 -3.18 -18.51
CA ARG A 282 0.24 -4.27 -18.74
C ARG A 282 -1.05 -3.98 -18.01
N VAL A 283 -2.15 -3.94 -18.75
CA VAL A 283 -3.49 -3.73 -18.22
C VAL A 283 -4.30 -4.99 -18.46
N ASN A 284 -4.67 -5.67 -17.37
CA ASN A 284 -5.57 -6.81 -17.43
C ASN A 284 -7.03 -6.31 -17.32
N ASN A 285 -7.89 -6.77 -18.22
CA ASN A 285 -9.31 -6.46 -18.23
C ASN A 285 -9.99 -7.03 -16.97
N SER A 286 -11.01 -6.35 -16.45
CA SER A 286 -11.81 -6.69 -15.27
C SER A 286 -12.38 -8.11 -15.28
N ARG A 287 -12.59 -8.72 -16.47
CA ARG A 287 -13.08 -10.10 -16.62
C ARG A 287 -11.97 -11.17 -16.67
N GLY A 288 -10.69 -10.78 -16.61
CA GLY A 288 -9.53 -11.70 -16.61
C GLY A 288 -9.18 -12.36 -17.95
N ASN A 289 -10.04 -12.23 -18.97
CA ASN A 289 -9.91 -12.97 -20.23
C ASN A 289 -9.12 -12.22 -21.32
N ALA A 290 -8.81 -10.95 -21.11
CA ALA A 290 -8.09 -10.11 -22.06
C ALA A 290 -7.07 -9.25 -21.32
N ALA A 291 -5.95 -9.01 -21.98
CA ALA A 291 -4.89 -8.15 -21.48
C ALA A 291 -4.37 -7.28 -22.62
N SER A 292 -3.92 -6.08 -22.27
CA SER A 292 -3.36 -5.12 -23.22
C SER A 292 -2.02 -4.63 -22.70
N ILE A 293 -1.12 -4.30 -23.60
CA ILE A 293 0.13 -3.61 -23.28
C ILE A 293 0.01 -2.19 -23.80
N VAL A 294 0.14 -1.23 -22.91
CA VAL A 294 0.04 0.19 -23.23
C VAL A 294 1.42 0.81 -23.12
N LEU A 295 1.85 1.48 -24.19
CA LEU A 295 3.08 2.26 -24.24
C LEU A 295 2.76 3.75 -24.23
N GLU A 296 3.48 4.47 -23.39
CA GLU A 296 3.50 5.93 -23.32
C GLU A 296 4.94 6.43 -23.48
N VAL A 297 5.10 7.48 -24.26
CA VAL A 297 6.37 8.20 -24.40
C VAL A 297 6.31 9.47 -23.57
N ARG A 298 7.37 9.76 -22.83
CA ARG A 298 7.55 10.98 -22.04
C ARG A 298 8.78 11.72 -22.54
N CYS A 299 8.63 13.03 -22.70
CA CYS A 299 9.73 13.96 -22.98
C CYS A 299 9.85 14.99 -21.85
N ASN A 300 10.88 15.83 -21.91
CA ASN A 300 11.03 16.96 -21.00
C ASN A 300 9.86 17.94 -21.14
N LYS A 301 9.46 18.60 -20.04
CA LYS A 301 8.38 19.61 -20.02
C LYS A 301 8.84 20.99 -20.50
N SER A 302 10.07 21.12 -20.98
CA SER A 302 10.54 22.32 -21.66
C SER A 302 9.87 22.47 -23.02
N ILE A 303 9.91 23.68 -23.60
CA ILE A 303 9.37 23.93 -24.94
C ILE A 303 10.01 22.99 -25.97
N LYS A 304 11.34 22.80 -25.92
CA LYS A 304 12.07 21.91 -26.82
C LYS A 304 11.72 20.43 -26.59
N GLY A 305 11.54 20.03 -25.33
CA GLY A 305 11.10 18.67 -25.00
C GLY A 305 9.69 18.37 -25.51
N GLU A 306 8.77 19.34 -25.45
CA GLU A 306 7.44 19.19 -26.04
C GLU A 306 7.48 19.12 -27.57
N GLU A 307 8.34 19.91 -28.22
CA GLU A 307 8.60 19.80 -29.66
C GLU A 307 9.14 18.42 -30.04
N LEU A 308 10.09 17.88 -29.26
CA LEU A 308 10.59 16.52 -29.42
C LEU A 308 9.45 15.50 -29.29
N CYS A 309 8.56 15.66 -28.32
CA CYS A 309 7.43 14.76 -28.08
C CYS A 309 6.46 14.70 -29.28
N ARG A 310 6.32 15.80 -30.02
CA ARG A 310 5.49 15.90 -31.23
C ARG A 310 6.25 15.58 -32.52
N SER A 311 7.54 15.29 -32.43
CA SER A 311 8.40 15.06 -33.58
C SER A 311 8.11 13.72 -34.28
N ALA A 312 8.55 13.60 -35.53
CA ALA A 312 8.46 12.36 -36.30
C ALA A 312 9.15 11.18 -35.59
N LYS A 313 10.23 11.45 -34.82
CA LYS A 313 10.96 10.44 -34.04
C LYS A 313 10.04 9.75 -33.03
N VAL A 314 9.27 10.51 -32.25
CA VAL A 314 8.38 9.93 -31.24
C VAL A 314 7.18 9.25 -31.91
N LYS A 315 6.69 9.80 -33.02
CA LYS A 315 5.64 9.16 -33.82
C LYS A 315 6.07 7.78 -34.34
N GLU A 316 7.30 7.65 -34.82
CA GLU A 316 7.88 6.38 -35.28
C GLU A 316 7.94 5.34 -34.16
N ILE A 317 8.26 5.74 -32.93
CA ILE A 317 8.23 4.85 -31.75
C ILE A 317 6.83 4.28 -31.55
N HIS A 318 5.81 5.14 -31.60
CA HIS A 318 4.42 4.72 -31.43
C HIS A 318 3.95 3.77 -32.55
N GLU A 319 4.31 4.04 -33.80
CA GLU A 319 3.96 3.23 -34.97
C GLU A 319 4.67 1.87 -34.97
N THR A 320 5.94 1.82 -34.56
CA THR A 320 6.76 0.61 -34.54
C THR A 320 6.39 -0.35 -33.41
N PHE A 321 5.83 0.16 -32.31
CA PHE A 321 5.55 -0.63 -31.11
C PHE A 321 4.69 -1.87 -31.40
N GLY A 322 3.60 -1.70 -32.15
CA GLY A 322 2.66 -2.79 -32.42
C GLY A 322 3.27 -3.93 -33.22
N SER A 323 4.09 -3.61 -34.22
CA SER A 323 4.77 -4.61 -35.07
C SER A 323 5.93 -5.29 -34.32
N TYR A 324 6.67 -4.56 -33.49
CA TYR A 324 7.77 -5.10 -32.68
C TYR A 324 7.29 -6.23 -31.74
N LEU A 325 6.11 -6.06 -31.15
CA LEU A 325 5.52 -7.03 -30.23
C LEU A 325 4.91 -8.25 -30.92
N GLN A 326 4.75 -8.27 -32.25
CA GLN A 326 4.17 -9.42 -32.94
C GLN A 326 5.02 -10.69 -32.70
N LEU A 327 4.35 -11.79 -32.36
CA LEU A 327 4.97 -13.10 -32.25
C LEU A 327 4.96 -13.77 -33.63
N PRO A 328 6.04 -14.47 -34.02
CA PRO A 328 6.03 -15.27 -35.24
C PRO A 328 4.96 -16.36 -35.14
N SER A 329 4.33 -16.70 -36.27
CA SER A 329 3.21 -17.64 -36.34
C SER A 329 3.50 -19.06 -35.80
N SER A 330 4.75 -19.40 -35.53
CA SER A 330 5.19 -20.67 -34.93
C SER A 330 5.12 -20.73 -33.40
N LYS A 331 4.76 -19.62 -32.72
CA LYS A 331 4.68 -19.50 -31.25
C LYS A 331 3.30 -19.06 -30.73
N LEU A 332 2.30 -19.01 -31.60
CA LEU A 332 0.88 -18.85 -31.27
C LEU A 332 0.25 -20.24 -31.19
#